data_AF-A0A5E4QJ73-F1
#
_entry.id   AF-A0A5E4QJ73-F1
#
_cell.length_a   1.000
_cell.length_b   1.000
_cell.length_c   1.000
_cell.angle_alpha   90.00
_cell.angle_beta   90.00
_cell.angle_gamma   90.00
#
_symmetry.space_group_name_H-M   'P 1'
#
loop_
_entity.id
_entity.type
_entity.pdbx_description
1 polymer ?
#
loop_
_entity_poly.entity_id
_entity_poly.type
_entity_poly.pdbx_seq_one_letter_code
_entity_poly.pdbx_strand_id
1 'polypeptide(L)'
;MDSEDDTKDDVDSGNESSGDDVDFVMDETHSTRERQTELEEYPYEVLSTEEIVQHMVDCIKEVNTVVEIPATTTRILLNHFKWDKEKLMERFYDGDQDQLFAEARVINPFRKPVTQRPKIMTGLECGHRFCTQCWCEYLTTKIMEEGLCNRLLRWCPSPDCSNAIKVAYVEAAPVTCRCTHTFCFACGENWHDPVRCCLLRKWIKSLRFESKLYASVKEKMEEMQQHNMSWIESVIFEDNQRDLESATETLSEYLERDITSENLADIKQKVQDKYR
;
A
#
# COMPACT_ATOMS: atom_id res chain seq x y z
N MET A 1 -43.80 20.27 -26.34
CA MET A 1 -42.55 20.90 -26.81
C MET A 1 -42.59 22.33 -26.29
N ASP A 2 -42.65 22.53 -24.98
CA ASP A 2 -41.54 22.38 -24.00
C ASP A 2 -40.34 23.23 -24.45
N SER A 3 -39.85 24.24 -23.73
CA SER A 3 -39.68 24.34 -22.28
C SER A 3 -39.57 25.79 -21.75
N GLU A 4 -39.86 25.90 -20.46
CA GLU A 4 -39.73 26.99 -19.46
C GLU A 4 -38.31 27.63 -19.44
N ASP A 5 -38.13 28.96 -19.31
CA ASP A 5 -38.36 29.90 -18.19
C ASP A 5 -37.12 30.13 -17.30
N ASP A 6 -37.03 31.38 -16.84
CA ASP A 6 -36.24 31.98 -15.77
C ASP A 6 -34.79 32.45 -15.99
N THR A 7 -34.75 33.75 -16.27
CA THR A 7 -33.72 34.77 -16.01
C THR A 7 -33.20 34.80 -14.56
N LYS A 8 -31.92 35.11 -14.38
CA LYS A 8 -31.42 35.84 -13.20
C LYS A 8 -30.24 36.74 -13.56
N ASP A 9 -30.42 38.00 -13.18
CA ASP A 9 -29.63 39.17 -13.52
C ASP A 9 -28.38 39.39 -12.65
N ASP A 10 -27.43 40.11 -13.25
CA ASP A 10 -26.53 41.18 -12.75
C ASP A 10 -25.71 41.00 -11.46
N VAL A 11 -24.37 41.19 -11.55
CA VAL A 11 -23.65 42.46 -11.24
C VAL A 11 -22.14 42.21 -11.14
N ASP A 12 -21.34 42.68 -12.12
CA ASP A 12 -19.88 42.84 -11.94
C ASP A 12 -19.59 44.31 -11.63
N SER A 13 -19.35 44.58 -10.35
CA SER A 13 -19.09 45.92 -9.85
C SER A 13 -17.62 46.25 -10.10
N GLY A 14 -17.38 47.00 -11.17
CA GLY A 14 -16.10 47.67 -11.41
C GLY A 14 -15.78 48.62 -10.27
N ASN A 15 -14.69 48.34 -9.54
CA ASN A 15 -14.07 49.29 -8.63
C ASN A 15 -12.83 49.87 -9.29
N GLU A 16 -13.02 51.01 -9.93
CA GLU A 16 -11.99 51.97 -10.29
C GLU A 16 -11.56 52.72 -9.03
N SER A 17 -10.40 52.35 -8.46
CA SER A 17 -9.73 53.15 -7.45
C SER A 17 -8.45 53.73 -8.03
N SER A 18 -8.52 55.04 -8.19
CA SER A 18 -7.51 55.98 -8.63
C SER A 18 -6.16 55.82 -7.93
N GLY A 19 -5.12 56.18 -8.67
CA GLY A 19 -3.74 56.18 -8.21
C GLY A 19 -3.48 57.11 -7.05
N ASP A 20 -2.52 56.69 -6.24
CA ASP A 20 -1.65 57.56 -5.47
C ASP A 20 -0.22 57.02 -5.63
N ASP A 21 0.65 57.91 -6.12
CA ASP A 21 2.08 57.72 -6.23
C ASP A 21 2.68 57.48 -4.83
N VAL A 22 3.24 56.30 -4.60
CA VAL A 22 4.18 56.06 -3.50
C VAL A 22 5.48 55.51 -4.06
N ASP A 23 6.44 56.41 -4.14
CA ASP A 23 7.87 56.19 -4.36
C ASP A 23 8.40 55.21 -3.29
N PHE A 24 8.50 53.93 -3.63
CA PHE A 24 9.13 52.92 -2.78
C PHE A 24 10.55 52.66 -3.25
N VAL A 25 11.45 53.38 -2.59
CA VAL A 25 12.90 53.21 -2.57
C VAL A 25 13.27 51.71 -2.47
N MET A 26 14.09 51.24 -3.41
CA MET A 26 14.80 49.96 -3.31
C MET A 26 15.75 50.02 -2.11
N ASP A 27 15.34 49.43 -0.99
CA ASP A 27 16.26 49.11 0.10
C ASP A 27 16.71 47.66 -0.02
N GLU A 28 17.95 47.50 -0.48
CA GLU A 28 18.71 46.26 -0.42
C GLU A 28 18.95 45.89 1.04
N THR A 29 18.04 45.10 1.61
CA THR A 29 18.36 44.29 2.78
C THR A 29 18.10 42.83 2.46
N HIS A 30 19.20 42.07 2.50
CA HIS A 30 19.25 40.62 2.43
C HIS A 30 18.21 39.98 3.36
N SER A 31 17.03 39.69 2.84
CA SER A 31 16.16 38.63 3.32
C SER A 31 16.01 37.64 2.18
N THR A 32 17.05 36.82 1.99
CA THR A 32 16.84 35.45 1.60
C THR A 32 15.78 34.91 2.54
N ARG A 33 14.53 34.88 2.05
CA ARG A 33 13.47 34.03 2.58
C ARG A 33 14.04 32.62 2.50
N GLU A 34 14.80 32.26 3.54
CA GLU A 34 14.95 30.91 3.98
C GLU A 34 13.53 30.44 4.23
N ARG A 35 12.93 29.90 3.17
CA ARG A 35 11.86 28.93 3.27
C ARG A 35 12.53 27.71 3.89
N GLN A 36 12.90 27.83 5.17
CA GLN A 36 12.98 26.70 6.07
C GLN A 36 11.57 26.14 6.05
N THR A 37 11.33 25.23 5.12
CA THR A 37 10.38 24.16 5.32
C THR A 37 10.74 23.58 6.69
N GLU A 38 10.03 24.02 7.72
CA GLU A 38 9.70 23.18 8.86
C GLU A 38 8.95 21.99 8.25
N LEU A 39 9.71 21.05 7.67
CA LEU A 39 9.24 19.70 7.42
C LEU A 39 9.01 19.17 8.82
N GLU A 40 7.77 19.24 9.28
CA GLU A 40 7.32 18.47 10.44
C GLU A 40 7.88 17.06 10.27
N GLU A 41 8.86 16.74 11.10
CA GLU A 41 9.56 15.46 11.03
C GLU A 41 8.51 14.37 11.31
N TYR A 42 8.13 13.63 10.26
CA TYR A 42 7.04 12.66 10.31
C TYR A 42 7.32 11.65 11.43
N PRO A 43 6.58 11.68 12.55
CA PRO A 43 6.96 10.93 13.74
C PRO A 43 6.63 9.45 13.55
N TYR A 44 7.66 8.61 13.59
CA TYR A 44 7.52 7.17 13.51
C TYR A 44 8.42 6.45 14.52
N GLU A 45 7.98 5.27 14.94
CA GLU A 45 8.70 4.40 15.87
C GLU A 45 8.93 3.05 15.19
N VAL A 46 10.14 2.49 15.31
CA VAL A 46 10.45 1.15 14.79
C VAL A 46 10.39 0.15 15.94
N LEU A 47 9.49 -0.81 15.84
CA LEU A 47 9.23 -1.86 16.83
C LEU A 47 9.75 -3.22 16.33
N SER A 48 10.36 -4.00 17.22
CA SER A 48 10.69 -5.40 16.98
C SER A 48 9.47 -6.32 17.15
N THR A 49 9.58 -7.58 16.71
CA THR A 49 8.56 -8.61 16.97
C THR A 49 8.19 -8.73 18.44
N GLU A 50 9.18 -8.69 19.33
CA GLU A 50 9.00 -8.82 20.77
C GLU A 50 8.28 -7.60 21.35
N GLU A 51 8.66 -6.40 20.91
CA GLU A 51 8.03 -5.14 21.35
C GLU A 51 6.55 -5.07 20.91
N ILE A 52 6.25 -5.53 19.68
CA ILE A 52 4.87 -5.60 19.16
C ILE A 52 4.05 -6.62 19.95
N VAL A 53 4.61 -7.80 20.23
CA VAL A 53 3.92 -8.83 21.03
C VAL A 53 3.66 -8.33 22.45
N GLN A 54 4.62 -7.62 23.05
CA GLN A 54 4.47 -7.05 24.37
C GLN A 54 3.38 -5.97 24.41
N HIS A 55 3.39 -5.02 23.45
CA HIS A 55 2.35 -4.00 23.31
C HIS A 55 0.97 -4.62 23.08
N MET A 56 0.89 -5.70 22.30
CA MET A 56 -0.35 -6.47 22.14
C MET A 56 -0.84 -7.05 23.48
N VAL A 57 0.06 -7.71 24.21
CA VAL A 57 -0.27 -8.32 25.51
C VAL A 57 -0.72 -7.27 26.52
N ASP A 58 -0.06 -6.12 26.55
CA ASP A 58 -0.40 -5.05 27.50
C ASP A 58 -1.71 -4.35 27.12
N CYS A 59 -2.00 -4.11 25.83
CA CYS A 59 -3.33 -3.68 25.40
C CYS A 59 -4.42 -4.69 25.76
N ILE A 60 -4.17 -5.99 25.61
CA ILE A 60 -5.12 -7.04 26.01
C ILE A 60 -5.33 -7.01 27.52
N LYS A 61 -4.27 -6.85 28.32
CA LYS A 61 -4.38 -6.74 29.78
C LYS A 61 -5.19 -5.51 30.19
N GLU A 62 -4.91 -4.33 29.61
CA GLU A 62 -5.66 -3.09 29.87
C GLU A 62 -7.16 -3.30 29.64
N VAL A 63 -7.55 -3.83 28.48
CA VAL A 63 -8.96 -4.11 28.19
C VAL A 63 -9.51 -5.19 29.13
N ASN A 64 -8.72 -6.22 29.42
CA ASN A 64 -9.15 -7.30 30.31
C ASN A 64 -9.35 -6.84 31.77
N THR A 65 -8.69 -5.77 32.23
CA THR A 65 -8.94 -5.21 33.57
C THR A 65 -10.38 -4.70 33.74
N VAL A 66 -11.08 -4.40 32.64
CA VAL A 66 -12.45 -3.86 32.69
C VAL A 66 -13.50 -4.86 32.17
N VAL A 67 -13.14 -5.61 31.11
CA VAL A 67 -14.08 -6.50 30.39
C VAL A 67 -14.11 -7.92 31.00
N GLU A 68 -13.13 -8.29 31.83
CA GLU A 68 -13.03 -9.59 32.54
C GLU A 68 -13.32 -10.84 31.68
N ILE A 69 -12.83 -10.86 30.44
CA ILE A 69 -13.00 -11.98 29.48
C ILE A 69 -11.64 -12.61 29.14
N PRO A 70 -11.59 -13.90 28.75
CA PRO A 70 -10.35 -14.57 28.40
C PRO A 70 -9.53 -13.78 27.37
N ALA A 71 -8.22 -13.65 27.60
CA ALA A 71 -7.31 -12.87 26.76
C ALA A 71 -7.39 -13.23 25.26
N THR A 72 -7.68 -14.49 24.95
CA THR A 72 -7.90 -14.97 23.58
C THR A 72 -9.12 -14.33 22.92
N THR A 73 -10.21 -14.19 23.67
CA THR A 73 -11.47 -13.56 23.24
C THR A 73 -11.27 -12.06 23.06
N THR A 74 -10.64 -11.39 24.04
CA THR A 74 -10.28 -9.95 23.96
C THR A 74 -9.44 -9.64 22.74
N ARG A 75 -8.45 -10.48 22.42
CA ARG A 75 -7.62 -10.33 21.23
C ARG A 75 -8.43 -10.39 19.93
N ILE A 76 -9.41 -11.28 19.84
CA ILE A 76 -10.25 -11.41 18.64
C ILE A 76 -11.16 -10.18 18.51
N LEU A 77 -11.75 -9.72 19.61
CA LEU A 77 -12.56 -8.50 19.62
C LEU A 77 -11.74 -7.28 19.23
N LEU A 78 -10.56 -7.09 19.83
CA LEU A 78 -9.64 -6.03 19.45
C LEU A 78 -9.27 -6.10 17.96
N ASN A 79 -9.05 -7.30 17.42
CA ASN A 79 -8.78 -7.46 16.00
C ASN A 79 -9.97 -7.06 15.11
N HIS A 80 -11.20 -7.41 15.49
CA HIS A 80 -12.42 -6.99 14.79
C HIS A 80 -12.54 -5.45 14.74
N PHE A 81 -12.20 -4.78 15.84
CA PHE A 81 -12.15 -3.33 15.95
C PHE A 81 -10.82 -2.71 15.50
N LYS A 82 -9.95 -3.45 14.78
CA LYS A 82 -8.67 -2.96 14.24
C LYS A 82 -7.75 -2.33 15.30
N TRP A 83 -7.76 -2.89 16.51
CA TRP A 83 -7.00 -2.44 17.69
C TRP A 83 -7.44 -1.07 18.25
N ASP A 84 -8.66 -0.63 17.94
CA ASP A 84 -9.25 0.56 18.53
C ASP A 84 -9.92 0.21 19.87
N LYS A 85 -9.22 0.53 20.98
CA LYS A 85 -9.70 0.24 22.33
C LYS A 85 -10.92 1.06 22.72
N GLU A 86 -11.04 2.30 22.25
CA GLU A 86 -12.15 3.20 22.63
C GLU A 86 -13.45 2.71 22.00
N LYS A 87 -13.43 2.40 20.70
CA LYS A 87 -14.60 1.85 20.01
C LYS A 87 -15.06 0.51 20.58
N LEU A 88 -14.12 -0.33 21.00
CA LEU A 88 -14.46 -1.60 21.65
C LEU A 88 -15.17 -1.35 22.98
N MET A 89 -14.65 -0.43 23.81
CA MET A 89 -15.23 -0.11 25.10
C MET A 89 -16.62 0.52 24.96
N GLU A 90 -16.79 1.49 24.07
CA GLU A 90 -18.09 2.10 23.76
C GLU A 90 -19.12 1.03 23.36
N ARG A 91 -18.77 0.14 22.42
CA ARG A 91 -19.69 -0.93 21.99
C ARG A 91 -19.93 -2.01 23.04
N PHE A 92 -18.99 -2.23 23.96
CA PHE A 92 -19.13 -3.24 25.01
C PHE A 92 -20.02 -2.78 26.17
N TYR A 93 -20.02 -1.48 26.49
CA TYR A 93 -20.84 -0.91 27.57
C TYR A 93 -22.17 -0.31 27.09
N ASP A 94 -22.22 0.25 25.88
CA ASP A 94 -23.45 0.88 25.33
C ASP A 94 -24.24 -0.03 24.38
N GLY A 95 -23.64 -1.14 23.92
CA GLY A 95 -24.23 -2.06 22.95
C GLY A 95 -24.70 -3.41 23.51
N ASP A 96 -25.32 -4.22 22.65
CA ASP A 96 -25.63 -5.62 22.96
C ASP A 96 -24.37 -6.47 22.82
N GLN A 97 -23.86 -6.96 23.96
CA GLN A 97 -22.70 -7.82 24.02
C GLN A 97 -22.88 -9.09 23.18
N ASP A 98 -24.07 -9.69 23.17
CA ASP A 98 -24.31 -10.93 22.43
C ASP A 98 -24.25 -10.71 20.91
N GLN A 99 -24.66 -9.54 20.41
CA GLN A 99 -24.50 -9.16 19.01
C GLN A 99 -23.03 -8.92 18.65
N LEU A 100 -22.27 -8.28 19.53
CA LEU A 100 -20.82 -8.04 19.34
C LEU A 100 -20.01 -9.34 19.30
N PHE A 101 -20.33 -10.30 20.18
CA PHE A 101 -19.71 -11.63 20.18
C PHE A 101 -20.12 -12.44 18.93
N ALA A 102 -21.38 -12.35 18.50
CA ALA A 102 -21.85 -13.02 17.28
C ALA A 102 -21.22 -12.46 15.99
N GLU A 103 -21.12 -11.14 15.87
CA GLU A 103 -20.46 -10.46 14.73
C GLU A 103 -18.96 -10.77 14.66
N ALA A 104 -18.29 -10.78 15.81
CA ALA A 104 -16.88 -11.16 15.91
C ALA A 104 -16.65 -12.68 15.79
N ARG A 105 -17.72 -13.49 15.70
CA ARG A 105 -17.71 -14.97 15.67
C ARG A 105 -16.97 -15.59 16.86
N VAL A 106 -17.17 -15.05 18.06
CA VAL A 106 -16.56 -15.55 19.30
C VAL A 106 -17.64 -16.01 20.27
N ILE A 107 -17.46 -17.16 20.91
CA ILE A 107 -18.39 -17.61 21.96
C ILE A 107 -18.24 -16.70 23.19
N ASN A 108 -19.39 -16.21 23.67
CA ASN A 108 -19.49 -15.41 24.88
C ASN A 108 -18.93 -16.22 26.08
N PRO A 109 -17.83 -15.76 26.71
CA PRO A 109 -17.17 -16.46 27.83
C PRO A 109 -18.06 -16.63 29.06
N PHE A 110 -19.12 -15.84 29.20
CA PHE A 110 -20.07 -15.93 30.32
C PHE A 110 -21.08 -17.07 30.18
N ARG A 111 -21.10 -17.78 29.04
CA ARG A 111 -21.88 -19.01 28.87
C ARG A 111 -21.03 -20.22 29.26
N LYS A 112 -21.43 -20.96 30.31
CA LYS A 112 -20.74 -22.16 30.80
C LYS A 112 -20.55 -23.19 29.68
N PRO A 113 -19.33 -23.62 29.35
CA PRO A 113 -19.11 -24.72 28.42
C PRO A 113 -19.36 -26.06 29.12
N VAL A 114 -20.17 -26.91 28.50
CA VAL A 114 -20.32 -28.32 28.89
C VAL A 114 -19.23 -29.12 28.16
N THR A 115 -18.34 -29.76 28.94
CA THR A 115 -17.40 -30.87 28.62
C THR A 115 -15.96 -30.55 28.19
N GLN A 116 -15.01 -31.18 28.91
CA GLN A 116 -13.57 -31.22 28.67
C GLN A 116 -13.16 -32.56 28.02
N ARG A 117 -12.27 -32.57 27.00
CA ARG A 117 -11.33 -33.68 26.69
C ARG A 117 -10.08 -33.20 25.88
N PRO A 118 -8.83 -33.60 26.23
CA PRO A 118 -7.62 -33.47 25.38
C PRO A 118 -7.28 -34.80 24.66
N LYS A 119 -6.50 -34.97 23.57
CA LYS A 119 -5.75 -34.20 22.51
C LYS A 119 -5.53 -35.24 21.36
N ILE A 120 -5.48 -34.97 20.04
CA ILE A 120 -4.33 -34.52 19.20
C ILE A 120 -4.87 -33.95 17.86
N MET A 121 -5.85 -33.05 17.86
CA MET A 121 -6.16 -32.22 16.68
C MET A 121 -6.75 -30.89 17.15
N THR A 122 -6.21 -29.78 16.65
CA THR A 122 -6.69 -28.43 16.93
C THR A 122 -7.93 -28.19 16.06
N GLY A 123 -9.05 -27.88 16.68
CA GLY A 123 -10.29 -27.57 15.98
C GLY A 123 -10.95 -26.32 16.53
N LEU A 124 -11.64 -25.60 15.66
CA LEU A 124 -12.48 -24.46 16.04
C LEU A 124 -13.87 -24.96 16.50
N GLU A 125 -14.68 -24.06 17.05
CA GLU A 125 -15.99 -24.35 17.63
C GLU A 125 -17.02 -24.86 16.60
N CYS A 126 -16.74 -24.69 15.31
CA CYS A 126 -17.49 -25.32 14.22
C CYS A 126 -17.26 -26.84 14.08
N GLY A 127 -16.43 -27.44 14.95
CA GLY A 127 -16.19 -28.88 15.00
C GLY A 127 -15.16 -29.39 13.98
N HIS A 128 -14.70 -28.56 13.06
CA HIS A 128 -13.64 -28.90 12.12
C HIS A 128 -12.28 -28.96 12.82
N ARG A 129 -11.58 -30.08 12.64
CA ARG A 129 -10.30 -30.39 13.25
C ARG A 129 -9.25 -30.59 12.16
N PHE A 130 -8.15 -29.88 12.25
CA PHE A 130 -7.02 -30.02 11.34
C PHE A 130 -5.74 -30.29 12.14
N CYS A 131 -4.74 -30.87 11.48
CA CYS A 131 -3.43 -31.01 12.09
C CYS A 131 -2.76 -29.63 12.22
N THR A 132 -1.80 -29.52 13.14
CA THR A 132 -1.05 -28.28 13.37
C THR A 132 -0.33 -27.78 12.13
N GLN A 133 0.14 -28.68 11.26
CA GLN A 133 0.81 -28.33 10.01
C GLN A 133 -0.13 -27.66 9.01
N CYS A 134 -1.34 -28.21 8.79
CA CYS A 134 -2.34 -27.58 7.92
C CYS A 134 -2.85 -26.25 8.50
N TRP A 135 -2.96 -26.14 9.83
CA TRP A 135 -3.25 -24.85 10.47
C TRP A 135 -2.13 -23.84 10.25
N CYS A 136 -0.87 -24.23 10.42
CA CYS A 136 0.27 -23.34 10.18
C CYS A 136 0.28 -22.85 8.74
N GLU A 137 0.12 -23.74 7.75
CA GLU A 137 0.12 -23.36 6.34
C GLU A 137 -1.06 -22.43 6.01
N TYR A 138 -2.28 -22.80 6.40
CA TYR A 138 -3.47 -21.98 6.19
C TYR A 138 -3.37 -20.60 6.85
N LEU A 139 -2.93 -20.54 8.10
CA LEU A 139 -2.76 -19.29 8.84
C LEU A 139 -1.62 -18.46 8.24
N THR A 140 -0.51 -19.07 7.82
CA THR A 140 0.61 -18.35 7.20
C THR A 140 0.16 -17.69 5.90
N THR A 141 -0.54 -18.43 5.02
CA THR A 141 -1.08 -17.87 3.78
C THR A 141 -2.09 -16.76 4.04
N LYS A 142 -3.02 -16.97 4.98
CA LYS A 142 -4.04 -15.97 5.31
C LYS A 142 -3.51 -14.72 6.01
N ILE A 143 -2.51 -14.86 6.88
CA ILE A 143 -1.88 -13.74 7.58
C ILE A 143 -0.99 -12.94 6.61
N MET A 144 -0.26 -13.61 5.72
CA MET A 144 0.62 -12.95 4.75
C MET A 144 -0.13 -12.28 3.59
N GLU A 145 -1.25 -12.84 3.12
CA GLU A 145 -1.97 -12.32 1.94
C GLU A 145 -3.08 -11.32 2.27
N GLU A 146 -3.81 -11.46 3.39
CA GLU A 146 -5.01 -10.65 3.65
C GLU A 146 -4.78 -9.44 4.57
N GLY A 147 -3.57 -9.27 5.12
CA GLY A 147 -3.07 -7.98 5.61
C GLY A 147 -4.00 -7.21 6.55
N LEU A 148 -4.76 -7.90 7.42
CA LEU A 148 -5.66 -7.29 8.40
C LEU A 148 -4.90 -6.76 9.62
N CYS A 149 -3.77 -6.10 9.38
CA CYS A 149 -2.95 -5.50 10.43
C CYS A 149 -3.46 -4.08 10.76
N ASN A 150 -3.11 -3.59 11.95
CA ASN A 150 -3.37 -2.21 12.37
C ASN A 150 -2.89 -1.23 11.28
N ARG A 151 -3.76 -0.30 10.84
CA ARG A 151 -3.44 0.67 9.76
C ARG A 151 -2.25 1.57 10.08
N LEU A 152 -1.98 1.76 11.38
CA LEU A 152 -0.88 2.56 11.89
C LEU A 152 0.42 1.77 12.04
N LEU A 153 0.42 0.47 11.74
CA LEU A 153 1.58 -0.40 11.86
C LEU A 153 1.85 -1.08 10.52
N ARG A 154 3.10 -1.07 10.07
CA ARG A 154 3.46 -1.82 8.86
C ARG A 154 4.83 -2.49 8.95
N TRP A 155 4.87 -3.73 8.49
CA TRP A 155 6.07 -4.54 8.43
C TRP A 155 7.07 -4.00 7.41
N CYS A 156 8.35 -4.11 7.75
CA CYS A 156 9.44 -3.84 6.84
C CYS A 156 9.42 -4.88 5.69
N PRO A 157 9.49 -4.45 4.42
CA PRO A 157 9.43 -5.36 3.27
C PRO A 157 10.77 -6.08 2.99
N SER A 158 11.86 -5.77 3.70
CA SER A 158 13.14 -6.46 3.49
C SER A 158 13.02 -7.96 3.79
N PRO A 159 13.56 -8.83 2.91
CA PRO A 159 13.71 -10.25 3.21
C PRO A 159 14.56 -10.37 4.48
N ASP A 160 14.13 -11.22 5.41
CA ASP A 160 14.76 -11.45 6.73
C ASP A 160 14.63 -10.32 7.77
N CYS A 161 13.80 -9.30 7.54
CA CYS A 161 13.49 -8.29 8.55
C CYS A 161 12.11 -8.49 9.19
N SER A 162 12.10 -8.73 10.51
CA SER A 162 10.87 -8.87 11.32
C SER A 162 10.55 -7.61 12.13
N ASN A 163 10.98 -6.43 11.68
CA ASN A 163 10.63 -5.17 12.34
C ASN A 163 9.38 -4.56 11.69
N ALA A 164 8.59 -3.83 12.46
CA ALA A 164 7.49 -3.02 11.96
C ALA A 164 7.65 -1.56 12.36
N ILE A 165 7.14 -0.66 11.54
CA ILE A 165 7.06 0.77 11.84
C ILE A 165 5.66 1.12 12.30
N LYS A 166 5.57 1.82 13.43
CA LYS A 166 4.36 2.43 13.98
C LYS A 166 4.38 3.93 13.71
N VAL A 167 3.27 4.47 13.23
CA VAL A 167 3.10 5.90 12.92
C VAL A 167 1.88 6.47 13.65
N ALA A 168 1.84 7.79 13.84
CA ALA A 168 0.67 8.44 14.43
C ALA A 168 -0.52 8.51 13.45
N TYR A 169 -0.26 8.73 12.17
CA TYR A 169 -1.24 8.82 11.10
C TYR A 169 -0.66 8.26 9.80
N VAL A 170 -1.52 7.87 8.85
CA VAL A 170 -1.07 7.27 7.58
C VAL A 170 -0.74 8.37 6.57
N GLU A 171 0.54 8.52 6.23
CA GLU A 171 0.99 9.41 5.16
C GLU A 171 1.95 8.72 4.18
N ALA A 172 2.06 9.28 2.98
CA ALA A 172 3.08 8.90 2.01
C ALA A 172 4.43 9.55 2.35
N ALA A 173 5.02 9.13 3.47
CA ALA A 173 6.31 9.61 3.96
C ALA A 173 7.37 8.50 3.90
N PRO A 174 8.67 8.85 3.78
CA PRO A 174 9.76 7.89 3.89
C PRO A 174 9.90 7.44 5.34
N VAL A 175 9.90 6.13 5.57
CA VAL A 175 10.21 5.54 6.88
C VAL A 175 11.44 4.65 6.76
N THR A 176 12.38 4.80 7.69
CA THR A 176 13.61 4.03 7.71
C THR A 176 13.57 3.00 8.83
N CYS A 177 13.70 1.73 8.47
CA CYS A 177 13.76 0.63 9.43
C CYS A 177 15.16 0.52 10.08
N ARG A 178 15.26 -0.16 11.24
CA ARG A 178 16.54 -0.52 11.89
C ARG A 178 17.46 -1.34 10.97
N CYS A 179 16.93 -2.00 9.94
CA CYS A 179 17.72 -2.72 8.93
C CYS A 179 18.26 -1.81 7.80
N THR A 180 18.19 -0.48 7.94
CA THR A 180 18.57 0.54 6.93
C THR A 180 17.69 0.61 5.68
N HIS A 181 16.66 -0.24 5.59
CA HIS A 181 15.73 -0.21 4.48
C HIS A 181 14.74 0.96 4.62
N THR A 182 14.67 1.79 3.57
CA THR A 182 13.78 2.95 3.50
C THR A 182 12.67 2.69 2.49
N PHE A 183 11.43 2.82 2.94
CA PHE A 183 10.26 2.56 2.11
C PHE A 183 9.14 3.56 2.41
N CYS A 184 8.19 3.70 1.48
CA CYS A 184 7.07 4.63 1.63
C CYS A 184 5.99 4.03 2.53
N PHE A 185 5.62 4.67 3.65
CA PHE A 185 4.65 4.13 4.62
C PHE A 185 3.26 3.85 4.01
N ALA A 186 2.79 4.64 3.04
CA ALA A 186 1.48 4.44 2.43
C ALA A 186 1.41 3.24 1.45
N CYS A 187 2.44 3.03 0.62
CA CYS A 187 2.37 2.03 -0.46
C CYS A 187 3.10 0.73 -0.17
N GLY A 188 4.16 0.78 0.65
CA GLY A 188 5.03 -0.35 0.99
C GLY A 188 6.12 -0.71 0.02
N GLU A 189 6.23 0.04 -1.06
CA GLU A 189 7.36 -0.03 -1.98
C GLU A 189 8.49 0.88 -1.51
N ASN A 190 9.67 0.72 -2.12
CA ASN A 190 10.82 1.60 -1.93
C ASN A 190 10.41 3.08 -2.03
N TRP A 191 11.09 3.94 -1.27
CA TRP A 191 10.81 5.38 -1.34
C TRP A 191 10.99 5.88 -2.78
N HIS A 192 9.98 6.62 -3.26
CA HIS A 192 9.77 6.82 -4.69
C HIS A 192 9.39 8.26 -5.06
N ASP A 193 9.91 9.25 -4.32
CA ASP A 193 9.83 10.67 -4.69
C ASP A 193 10.56 10.91 -6.03
N PRO A 194 9.99 11.60 -7.03
CA PRO A 194 8.77 12.44 -7.07
C PRO A 194 7.46 11.73 -7.45
N VAL A 195 7.48 10.42 -7.67
CA VAL A 195 6.34 9.67 -8.19
C VAL A 195 5.30 9.45 -7.09
N ARG A 196 4.02 9.71 -7.37
CA ARG A 196 2.93 9.41 -6.41
C ARG A 196 2.71 7.91 -6.29
N CYS A 197 2.36 7.43 -5.09
CA CYS A 197 2.09 6.00 -4.82
C CYS A 197 1.08 5.37 -5.79
N CYS A 198 0.07 6.13 -6.22
CA CYS A 198 -0.96 5.65 -7.14
C CYS A 198 -0.41 5.36 -8.54
N LEU A 199 0.56 6.14 -9.00
CA LEU A 199 1.22 5.97 -10.30
C LEU A 199 2.21 4.79 -10.23
N LEU A 200 3.02 4.73 -9.16
CA LEU A 200 3.93 3.61 -8.94
C LEU A 200 3.19 2.27 -8.95
N ARG A 201 2.05 2.17 -8.25
CA ARG A 201 1.23 0.96 -8.23
C ARG A 201 0.72 0.54 -9.61
N LYS A 202 0.34 1.51 -10.45
CA LYS A 202 -0.08 1.22 -11.84
C LYS A 202 1.10 0.73 -12.66
N TRP A 203 2.25 1.36 -12.51
CA TRP A 203 3.47 1.00 -13.23
C TRP A 203 3.96 -0.41 -12.87
N ILE A 204 4.06 -0.74 -11.58
CA ILE A 204 4.42 -2.09 -11.11
C ILE A 204 3.44 -3.14 -11.65
N LYS A 205 2.14 -2.84 -11.69
CA LYS A 205 1.14 -3.74 -12.28
C LYS A 205 1.36 -3.95 -13.79
N SER A 206 1.71 -2.89 -14.53
CA SER A 206 2.04 -2.99 -15.96
C SER A 206 3.26 -3.88 -16.18
N LEU A 207 4.34 -3.63 -15.42
CA LEU A 207 5.57 -4.42 -15.50
C LEU A 207 5.33 -5.91 -15.19
N ARG A 208 4.50 -6.22 -14.18
CA ARG A 208 4.11 -7.60 -13.89
C ARG A 208 3.31 -8.24 -15.01
N PHE A 209 2.48 -7.48 -15.71
CA PHE A 209 1.72 -7.97 -16.85
C PHE A 209 2.63 -8.21 -18.06
N GLU A 210 3.48 -7.24 -18.39
CA GLU A 210 4.49 -7.36 -19.45
C GLU A 210 5.43 -8.54 -19.19
N SER A 211 5.97 -8.68 -17.98
CA SER A 211 6.85 -9.79 -17.62
C SER A 211 6.17 -11.16 -17.82
N LYS A 212 4.87 -11.27 -17.49
CA LYS A 212 4.09 -12.50 -17.75
C LYS A 212 3.89 -12.76 -19.24
N LEU A 213 3.63 -11.71 -20.02
CA LEU A 213 3.52 -11.82 -21.48
C LEU A 213 4.84 -12.29 -22.08
N TYR A 214 5.97 -11.66 -21.71
CA TYR A 214 7.30 -12.07 -22.16
C TYR A 214 7.62 -13.52 -21.75
N ALA A 215 7.32 -13.92 -20.52
CA ALA A 215 7.52 -15.30 -20.08
C ALA A 215 6.69 -16.30 -20.91
N SER A 216 5.43 -15.98 -21.19
CA SER A 216 4.54 -16.83 -21.99
C SER A 216 4.96 -16.90 -23.46
N VAL A 217 5.39 -15.78 -24.06
CA VAL A 217 5.94 -15.75 -25.41
C VAL A 217 7.22 -16.57 -25.48
N LYS A 218 8.12 -16.41 -24.50
CA LYS A 218 9.35 -17.21 -24.41
C LYS A 218 9.09 -18.70 -24.28
N GLU A 219 8.14 -19.10 -23.43
CA GLU A 219 7.73 -20.51 -23.30
C GLU A 219 7.20 -21.06 -24.63
N LYS A 220 6.35 -20.29 -25.33
CA LYS A 220 5.85 -20.65 -26.67
C LYS A 220 6.96 -20.73 -27.73
N MET A 221 7.97 -19.87 -27.65
CA MET A 221 9.15 -19.91 -28.50
C MET A 221 9.95 -21.20 -28.28
N GLU A 222 10.18 -21.59 -27.03
CA GLU A 222 10.89 -22.82 -26.66
C GLU A 222 10.11 -24.08 -27.07
N GLU A 223 8.78 -24.09 -26.94
CA GLU A 223 7.90 -25.16 -27.44
C GLU A 223 7.97 -25.29 -28.98
N MET A 224 7.94 -24.16 -29.71
CA MET A 224 8.06 -24.17 -31.17
C MET A 224 9.43 -24.70 -31.62
N GLN A 225 10.51 -24.33 -30.92
CA GLN A 225 11.86 -24.84 -31.24
C GLN A 225 11.99 -26.37 -31.02
N GLN A 226 11.26 -26.94 -30.06
CA GLN A 226 11.24 -28.39 -29.83
C GLN A 226 10.46 -29.16 -30.91
N HIS A 227 9.44 -28.52 -31.51
CA HIS A 227 8.67 -29.08 -32.62
C HIS A 227 9.32 -28.75 -33.97
N ASN A 228 10.47 -29.38 -34.26
CA ASN A 228 11.13 -29.49 -35.58
C ASN A 228 10.70 -28.45 -36.63
N MET A 229 10.98 -27.17 -36.33
CA MET A 229 10.69 -26.03 -37.19
C MET A 229 11.40 -26.16 -38.53
N SER A 230 10.74 -25.75 -39.62
CA SER A 230 11.41 -25.63 -40.91
C SER A 230 12.57 -24.64 -40.80
N TRP A 231 13.72 -24.94 -41.42
CA TRP A 231 14.89 -24.06 -41.40
C TRP A 231 14.55 -22.63 -41.86
N ILE A 232 13.57 -22.48 -42.75
CA ILE A 232 13.07 -21.19 -43.24
C ILE A 232 12.30 -20.43 -42.13
N GLU A 233 11.51 -21.14 -41.33
CA GLU A 233 10.75 -20.53 -40.25
C GLU A 233 11.67 -20.10 -39.10
N SER A 234 12.73 -20.87 -38.81
CA SER A 234 13.77 -20.46 -37.85
C SER A 234 14.51 -19.20 -38.29
N VAL A 235 14.88 -19.09 -39.58
CA VAL A 235 15.58 -17.89 -40.10
C VAL A 235 14.69 -16.64 -40.04
N ILE A 236 13.43 -16.75 -40.46
CA ILE A 236 12.48 -15.61 -40.39
C ILE A 236 12.28 -15.17 -38.94
N PHE A 237 12.24 -16.12 -38.02
CA PHE A 237 12.02 -15.83 -36.62
C PHE A 237 13.26 -15.24 -35.94
N GLU A 238 14.46 -15.72 -36.25
CA GLU A 238 15.73 -15.13 -35.79
C GLU A 238 15.92 -13.69 -36.28
N ASP A 239 15.55 -13.40 -37.54
CA ASP A 239 15.63 -12.05 -38.08
C ASP A 239 14.59 -11.13 -37.43
N ASN A 240 13.34 -11.58 -37.23
CA ASN A 240 12.34 -10.80 -36.49
C ASN A 240 12.75 -10.53 -35.04
N GLN A 241 13.41 -11.50 -34.38
CA GLN A 241 13.94 -11.33 -33.03
C GLN A 241 15.05 -10.27 -33.01
N ARG A 242 15.98 -10.32 -33.97
CA ARG A 242 17.06 -9.34 -34.11
C ARG A 242 16.52 -7.93 -34.37
N ASP A 243 15.48 -7.81 -35.18
CA ASP A 243 14.82 -6.54 -35.47
C ASP A 243 14.13 -5.97 -34.22
N LEU A 244 13.47 -6.83 -33.43
CA LEU A 244 12.84 -6.43 -32.16
C LEU A 244 13.88 -5.97 -31.13
N GLU A 245 14.98 -6.72 -30.99
CA GLU A 245 16.10 -6.38 -30.10
C GLU A 245 16.74 -5.05 -30.50
N SER A 246 17.01 -4.83 -31.80
CA SER A 246 17.58 -3.56 -32.28
C SER A 246 16.62 -2.37 -32.09
N ALA A 247 15.32 -2.57 -32.31
CA ALA A 247 14.32 -1.54 -32.09
C ALA A 247 14.22 -1.14 -30.61
N THR A 248 14.25 -2.13 -29.71
CA THR A 248 14.19 -1.91 -28.25
C THR A 248 15.46 -1.27 -27.69
N GLU A 249 16.64 -1.65 -28.19
CA GLU A 249 17.91 -1.02 -27.82
C GLU A 249 17.92 0.46 -28.21
N THR A 250 17.49 0.79 -29.44
CA THR A 250 17.41 2.19 -29.88
C THR A 250 16.41 3.01 -29.04
N LEU A 251 15.28 2.41 -28.65
CA LEU A 251 14.30 3.10 -27.80
C LEU A 251 14.84 3.33 -26.38
N SER A 252 15.58 2.36 -25.85
CA SER A 252 16.24 2.47 -24.54
C SER A 252 17.29 3.59 -24.56
N GLU A 253 18.09 3.69 -25.63
CA GLU A 253 19.07 4.77 -25.81
C GLU A 253 18.43 6.17 -25.77
N TYR A 254 17.23 6.35 -26.33
CA TYR A 254 16.52 7.62 -26.25
C TYR A 254 16.04 7.97 -24.83
N LEU A 255 15.76 6.96 -24.01
CA LEU A 255 15.26 7.13 -22.64
C LEU A 255 16.40 7.31 -21.62
N GLU A 256 17.61 6.84 -21.93
CA GLU A 256 18.79 6.97 -21.07
C GLU A 256 19.51 8.32 -21.21
N ARG A 257 19.21 9.12 -22.24
CA ARG A 257 19.76 10.48 -22.40
C ARG A 257 19.14 11.45 -21.39
N ASP A 258 19.95 12.38 -20.88
CA ASP A 258 19.50 13.39 -19.91
C ASP A 258 18.26 14.15 -20.40
N ILE A 259 17.13 13.93 -19.73
CA ILE A 259 15.85 14.53 -20.07
C ILE A 259 15.81 15.95 -19.50
N THR A 260 16.17 16.94 -20.32
CA THR A 260 15.91 18.35 -20.01
C THR A 260 14.48 18.74 -20.42
N SER A 261 13.91 19.76 -19.80
CA SER A 261 12.53 20.23 -20.08
C SER A 261 12.32 20.66 -21.54
N GLU A 262 13.38 21.08 -22.23
CA GLU A 262 13.38 21.45 -23.64
C GLU A 262 13.40 20.24 -24.58
N ASN A 263 14.00 19.12 -24.16
CA ASN A 263 14.17 17.91 -25.00
C ASN A 263 13.02 16.91 -24.87
N LEU A 264 12.13 17.06 -23.88
CA LEU A 264 11.04 16.12 -23.60
C LEU A 264 10.01 16.03 -24.74
N ALA A 265 9.72 17.17 -25.38
CA ALA A 265 8.80 17.22 -26.53
C ALA A 265 9.38 16.47 -27.74
N ASP A 266 10.67 16.66 -28.01
CA ASP A 266 11.39 16.03 -29.12
C ASP A 266 11.58 14.53 -28.91
N ILE A 267 11.90 14.09 -27.68
CA ILE A 267 12.01 12.66 -27.34
C ILE A 267 10.66 11.97 -27.48
N LYS A 268 9.58 12.60 -26.99
CA LYS A 268 8.22 12.09 -27.13
C LYS A 268 7.83 11.92 -28.61
N GLN A 269 8.13 12.91 -29.45
CA GLN A 269 7.85 12.86 -30.88
C GLN A 269 8.62 11.72 -31.57
N LYS A 270 9.92 11.58 -31.29
CA LYS A 270 10.77 10.51 -31.86
C LYS A 270 10.34 9.10 -31.46
N VAL A 271 9.88 8.92 -30.23
CA VAL A 271 9.33 7.63 -29.76
C VAL A 271 8.01 7.32 -30.44
N GLN A 272 7.14 8.32 -30.64
CA GLN A 272 5.85 8.15 -31.32
C GLN A 272 6.00 7.88 -32.82
N ASP A 273 6.96 8.52 -33.48
CA ASP A 273 7.22 8.32 -34.91
C ASP A 273 7.78 6.93 -35.22
N LYS A 274 8.49 6.30 -34.28
CA LYS A 274 8.93 4.90 -34.40
C LYS A 274 7.82 3.86 -34.19
N TYR A 275 6.65 4.27 -33.70
CA TYR A 275 5.52 3.38 -33.44
C TYR A 275 4.49 3.36 -34.60
N ARG A 276 4.68 4.21 -35.62
CA ARG A 276 3.87 4.25 -36.85
C ARG A 276 4.45 3.37 -37.95
#